data_AF-A0A7W2F623-F1
#
_entry.id   AF-A0A7W2F623-F1
#
_cell.length_a   1.000
_cell.length_b   1.000
_cell.length_c   1.000
_cell.angle_alpha   90.00
_cell.angle_beta   90.00
_cell.angle_gamma   90.00
#
_symmetry.space_group_name_H-M   'P 1'
#
loop_
_entity.id
_entity.type
_entity.pdbx_description
1 polymer ?
#
loop_
_entity_poly.entity_id
_entity_poly.type
_entity_poly.pdbx_seq_one_letter_code
_entity_poly.pdbx_strand_id
1 'polypeptide(L)'
;MRAVIRLLSATCAGTALLACGSVGVAPPPAPAAYPLADEGEQLVTALEQACLRDPLNPGHWEHLAQALERQGQGARAALMRRQAQSLRAHDAASDYALLAGESAAPAAARTPRTEVVAIGGAMVQLRRVVAGAPPASPSPASPALAEGNLPVRLEISNGNGVTGMAAALARTMRGDDVKVVRLTNVRPYAVPVSRIEYQVDQQAAAQALAARLGMTASAPLEGPQRAEVRIVLGRDMLSAAVLRQRYLK
;
A
#
# COMPACT_ATOMS: atom_id res chain seq x y z
N MET A 1 -64.34 -12.21 38.37
CA MET A 1 -64.28 -13.53 39.02
C MET A 1 -62.97 -13.63 39.79
N ARG A 2 -63.05 -13.77 41.13
CA ARG A 2 -62.09 -14.35 42.13
C ARG A 2 -60.62 -13.89 42.11
N ALA A 3 -59.89 -13.67 43.20
CA ALA A 3 -60.11 -13.42 44.63
C ALA A 3 -58.68 -13.09 45.17
N VAL A 4 -58.47 -11.92 45.78
CA VAL A 4 -58.16 -11.71 47.22
C VAL A 4 -56.99 -12.52 47.82
N ILE A 5 -56.01 -11.74 48.27
CA ILE A 5 -54.85 -11.97 49.15
C ILE A 5 -55.14 -12.86 50.37
N ARG A 6 -54.20 -13.74 50.74
CA ARG A 6 -53.94 -14.11 52.15
C ARG A 6 -52.44 -14.29 52.43
N LEU A 7 -51.93 -13.40 53.27
CA LEU A 7 -50.77 -13.61 54.15
C LEU A 7 -51.10 -14.70 55.18
N LEU A 8 -50.11 -15.51 55.55
CA LEU A 8 -50.03 -16.08 56.89
C LEU A 8 -48.57 -16.32 57.27
N SER A 9 -48.18 -15.56 58.29
CA SER A 9 -46.98 -15.63 59.09
C SER A 9 -46.96 -16.90 59.95
N ALA A 10 -45.76 -17.42 60.22
CA ALA A 10 -45.50 -18.29 61.36
C ALA A 10 -44.26 -17.76 62.09
N THR A 11 -44.50 -17.29 63.31
CA THR A 11 -43.53 -16.78 64.28
C THR A 11 -43.19 -17.88 65.29
N CYS A 12 -42.12 -17.64 66.05
CA CYS A 12 -41.68 -18.32 67.30
C CYS A 12 -40.78 -19.54 67.10
N ALA A 13 -39.77 -19.81 67.92
CA ALA A 13 -39.00 -19.09 68.94
C ALA A 13 -37.93 -20.11 69.39
N GLY A 14 -36.72 -19.70 69.74
CA GLY A 14 -35.70 -20.65 70.22
C GLY A 14 -34.35 -20.03 70.49
N THR A 15 -34.23 -19.34 71.61
CA THR A 15 -33.00 -18.87 72.24
C THR A 15 -32.15 -20.04 72.77
N ALA A 16 -30.84 -20.05 72.50
CA ALA A 16 -29.81 -20.46 73.47
C ALA A 16 -28.40 -20.17 72.93
N LEU A 17 -27.63 -19.43 73.72
CA LEU A 17 -26.20 -19.23 73.58
C LEU A 17 -25.43 -20.55 73.69
N LEU A 18 -24.36 -20.71 72.90
CA LEU A 18 -23.09 -21.18 73.45
C LEU A 18 -21.93 -20.62 72.61
N ALA A 19 -21.26 -19.62 73.17
CA ALA A 19 -19.99 -19.12 72.68
C ALA A 19 -18.90 -20.13 73.06
N CYS A 20 -18.47 -20.94 72.10
CA CYS A 20 -17.18 -21.64 72.17
C CYS A 20 -16.21 -20.89 71.24
N GLY A 21 -15.27 -20.18 71.85
CA GLY A 21 -14.12 -19.60 71.15
C GLY A 21 -13.33 -20.71 70.48
N SER A 22 -13.50 -20.84 69.16
CA SER A 22 -12.52 -21.48 68.31
C SER A 22 -11.67 -20.37 67.72
N VAL A 23 -10.37 -20.46 67.97
CA VAL A 23 -9.36 -19.66 67.29
C VAL A 23 -9.58 -19.91 65.79
N GLY A 24 -10.15 -18.91 65.12
CA GLY A 24 -10.33 -18.92 63.68
C GLY A 24 -8.94 -18.93 63.05
N VAL A 25 -8.43 -20.12 62.73
CA VAL A 25 -7.46 -20.25 61.66
C VAL A 25 -8.19 -19.73 60.42
N ALA A 26 -7.79 -18.54 59.97
CA ALA A 26 -8.30 -17.97 58.74
C ALA A 26 -8.17 -19.04 57.64
N PRO A 27 -9.23 -19.31 56.85
CA PRO A 27 -9.08 -20.16 55.69
C PRO A 27 -7.94 -19.62 54.83
N PRO A 28 -7.08 -20.47 54.24
CA PRO A 28 -6.06 -20.00 53.31
C PRO A 28 -6.77 -19.14 52.26
N PRO A 29 -6.19 -17.98 51.86
CA PRO A 29 -6.80 -17.16 50.83
C PRO A 29 -7.04 -18.06 49.63
N ALA A 30 -8.27 -18.01 49.08
CA ALA A 30 -8.57 -18.62 47.80
C ALA A 30 -7.44 -18.25 46.83
N PRO A 31 -6.91 -19.19 46.01
CA PRO A 31 -5.85 -18.85 45.07
C PRO A 31 -6.33 -17.63 44.30
N ALA A 32 -5.53 -16.56 44.37
CA ALA A 32 -5.82 -15.31 43.69
C ALA A 32 -6.25 -15.70 42.28
N ALA A 33 -7.46 -15.30 41.89
CA ALA A 33 -7.91 -15.43 40.52
C ALA A 33 -6.96 -14.56 39.70
N TYR A 34 -5.86 -15.16 39.23
CA TYR A 34 -4.96 -14.54 38.29
C TYR A 34 -5.82 -14.07 37.12
N PRO A 35 -5.69 -12.81 36.68
CA PRO A 35 -6.54 -12.30 35.63
C PRO A 35 -6.17 -13.04 34.35
N LEU A 36 -7.02 -13.98 33.91
CA LEU A 36 -6.96 -14.61 32.59
C LEU A 36 -6.93 -13.56 31.44
N ALA A 37 -7.32 -12.32 31.74
CA ALA A 37 -7.20 -11.18 30.83
C ALA A 37 -5.74 -10.84 30.47
N ASP A 38 -4.81 -10.97 31.41
CA ASP A 38 -3.40 -10.59 31.21
C ASP A 38 -2.68 -11.56 30.25
N GLU A 39 -2.95 -12.87 30.36
CA GLU A 39 -2.37 -13.88 29.45
C GLU A 39 -2.85 -13.68 28.00
N GLY A 40 -4.10 -13.26 27.81
CA GLY A 40 -4.65 -12.96 26.49
C GLY A 40 -3.94 -11.78 25.83
N GLU A 41 -3.77 -10.67 26.56
CA GLU A 41 -3.10 -9.47 26.07
C GLU A 41 -1.62 -9.71 25.76
N GLN A 42 -0.93 -10.48 26.61
CA GLN A 42 0.45 -10.90 26.37
C GLN A 42 0.58 -11.76 25.11
N LEU A 43 -0.36 -12.68 24.87
CA LEU A 43 -0.38 -13.50 23.65
C LEU A 43 -0.57 -12.64 22.39
N VAL A 44 -1.50 -11.68 22.42
CA VAL A 44 -1.72 -10.76 21.29
C VAL A 44 -0.45 -9.94 21.02
N THR A 45 0.18 -9.41 22.07
CA THR A 45 1.43 -8.64 21.95
C THR A 45 2.55 -9.49 21.34
N ALA A 46 2.72 -10.73 21.78
CA ALA A 46 3.73 -11.64 21.23
C ALA A 46 3.48 -11.96 19.75
N LEU A 47 2.21 -12.15 19.36
CA LEU A 47 1.82 -12.42 17.96
C LEU A 47 1.96 -11.19 17.07
N GLU A 48 1.70 -9.98 17.58
CA GLU A 48 1.99 -8.73 16.88
C GLU A 48 3.50 -8.60 16.61
N GLN A 49 4.34 -8.90 17.59
CA GLN A 49 5.80 -8.92 17.41
C GLN A 49 6.25 -9.97 16.39
N ALA A 50 5.62 -11.15 16.36
CA ALA A 50 5.90 -12.16 15.34
C ALA A 50 5.56 -11.67 13.92
N CYS A 51 4.43 -10.97 13.75
CA CYS A 51 4.04 -10.36 12.48
C CYS A 51 5.02 -9.25 12.04
N LEU A 52 5.59 -8.48 12.99
CA LEU A 52 6.59 -7.46 12.66
C LEU A 52 7.93 -8.06 12.24
N ARG A 53 8.34 -9.16 12.87
CA ARG A 53 9.60 -9.85 12.53
C ARG A 53 9.54 -10.57 11.20
N ASP A 54 8.38 -11.17 10.88
CA ASP A 54 8.16 -11.89 9.64
C ASP A 54 6.81 -11.50 9.02
N PRO A 55 6.76 -10.35 8.32
CA PRO A 55 5.52 -9.78 7.81
C PRO A 55 4.94 -10.55 6.62
N LEU A 56 5.74 -11.39 5.96
CA LEU A 56 5.32 -12.15 4.78
C LEU A 56 4.76 -13.53 5.14
N ASN A 57 4.77 -13.91 6.43
CA ASN A 57 4.28 -15.20 6.88
C ASN A 57 2.77 -15.16 7.19
N PRO A 58 1.93 -15.81 6.37
CA PRO A 58 0.48 -15.77 6.56
C PRO A 58 0.01 -16.44 7.86
N GLY A 59 0.78 -17.40 8.40
CA GLY A 59 0.43 -18.10 9.63
C GLY A 59 0.45 -17.19 10.86
N HIS A 60 1.39 -16.25 10.95
CA HIS A 60 1.45 -15.29 12.05
C HIS A 60 0.20 -14.40 12.10
N TRP A 61 -0.24 -13.91 10.94
CA TRP A 61 -1.45 -13.08 10.82
C TRP A 61 -2.72 -13.84 11.21
N GLU A 62 -2.81 -15.14 10.93
CA GLU A 62 -3.96 -15.95 11.36
C GLU A 62 -3.99 -16.24 12.85
N HIS A 63 -2.85 -16.59 13.44
CA HIS A 63 -2.78 -16.79 14.88
C HIS A 63 -3.15 -15.51 15.62
N LEU A 64 -2.68 -14.35 15.14
CA LEU A 64 -3.10 -13.05 15.66
C LEU A 64 -4.61 -12.82 15.52
N ALA A 65 -5.19 -13.15 14.37
CA ALA A 65 -6.64 -13.05 14.17
C ALA A 65 -7.43 -13.93 15.15
N GLN A 66 -6.99 -15.17 15.37
CA GLN A 66 -7.65 -16.10 16.30
C GLN A 66 -7.54 -15.62 17.76
N ALA A 67 -6.41 -15.02 18.15
CA ALA A 67 -6.24 -14.44 19.48
C ALA A 67 -7.13 -13.21 19.69
N LEU A 68 -7.22 -12.32 18.68
CA LEU A 68 -8.10 -11.14 18.71
C LEU A 68 -9.58 -11.52 18.76
N GLU A 69 -10.00 -12.58 18.06
CA GLU A 69 -11.39 -13.07 18.09
C GLU A 69 -11.78 -13.54 19.50
N ARG A 70 -10.88 -14.26 20.19
CA ARG A 70 -11.09 -14.73 21.57
C ARG A 70 -11.25 -13.58 22.57
N GLN A 71 -10.73 -12.40 22.25
CA GLN A 71 -10.89 -11.18 23.05
C GLN A 71 -12.10 -10.33 22.62
N GLY A 72 -12.94 -10.80 21.69
CA GLY A 72 -14.08 -10.05 21.18
C GLY A 72 -13.74 -8.95 20.17
N GLN A 73 -12.49 -8.88 19.70
CA GLN A 73 -12.02 -7.85 18.77
C GLN A 73 -12.24 -8.26 17.30
N GLY A 74 -13.47 -8.66 16.96
CA GLY A 74 -13.81 -9.28 15.67
C GLY A 74 -13.47 -8.43 14.43
N ALA A 75 -13.60 -7.11 14.52
CA ALA A 75 -13.24 -6.20 13.42
C ALA A 75 -11.72 -6.22 13.11
N ARG A 76 -10.88 -6.21 14.15
CA ARG A 76 -9.42 -6.32 14.00
C ARG A 76 -9.03 -7.71 13.51
N ALA A 77 -9.64 -8.76 14.07
CA ALA A 77 -9.43 -10.14 13.64
C ALA A 77 -9.77 -10.34 12.15
N ALA A 78 -10.87 -9.75 11.67
CA ALA A 78 -11.25 -9.81 10.26
C ALA A 78 -10.22 -9.12 9.34
N LEU A 79 -9.59 -8.03 9.79
CA LEU A 79 -8.52 -7.39 9.04
C LEU A 79 -7.28 -8.29 8.93
N MET A 80 -6.88 -8.93 10.03
CA MET A 80 -5.75 -9.86 10.04
C MET A 80 -6.01 -11.09 9.16
N ARG A 81 -7.25 -11.63 9.14
CA ARG A 81 -7.64 -12.71 8.23
C ARG A 81 -7.54 -12.30 6.75
N ARG A 82 -7.98 -11.09 6.39
CA ARG A 82 -7.85 -10.59 5.01
C ARG A 82 -6.38 -10.45 4.61
N GLN A 83 -5.53 -9.97 5.51
CA GLN A 83 -4.09 -9.88 5.28
C GLN A 83 -3.48 -11.27 5.00
N ALA A 84 -3.78 -12.26 5.85
CA ALA A 84 -3.31 -13.63 5.65
C ALA A 84 -3.80 -14.24 4.33
N GLN A 85 -5.07 -14.01 3.98
CA GLN A 85 -5.62 -14.47 2.69
C GLN A 85 -4.91 -13.82 1.50
N SER A 86 -4.63 -12.51 1.58
CA SER A 86 -3.89 -11.80 0.54
C SER A 86 -2.48 -12.37 0.35
N LEU A 87 -1.78 -12.71 1.43
CA LEU A 87 -0.44 -13.31 1.39
C LEU A 87 -0.42 -14.76 0.88
N ARG A 88 -1.55 -15.47 0.94
CA ARG A 88 -1.66 -16.79 0.29
C ARG A 88 -2.06 -16.70 -1.17
N ALA A 89 -2.93 -15.75 -1.48
CA ALA A 89 -3.37 -15.52 -2.85
C ALA A 89 -2.24 -14.96 -3.73
N HIS A 90 -1.34 -14.18 -3.12
CA HIS A 90 -0.16 -13.61 -3.75
C HIS A 90 1.07 -14.13 -3.02
N ASP A 91 1.86 -14.97 -3.69
CA ASP A 91 3.16 -15.39 -3.17
C ASP A 91 4.15 -14.21 -3.24
N ALA A 92 3.92 -13.24 -2.34
CA ALA A 92 4.70 -12.02 -2.27
C ALA A 92 6.18 -12.34 -1.99
N ALA A 93 6.47 -13.42 -1.26
CA ALA A 93 7.83 -13.85 -1.01
C ALA A 93 8.53 -14.29 -2.31
N SER A 94 7.88 -15.09 -3.16
CA SER A 94 8.41 -15.43 -4.48
C SER A 94 8.50 -14.22 -5.41
N ASP A 95 7.53 -13.31 -5.38
CA ASP A 95 7.56 -12.08 -6.17
C ASP A 95 8.76 -11.19 -5.77
N TYR A 96 9.02 -11.04 -4.46
CA TYR A 96 10.19 -10.32 -3.95
C TYR A 96 11.50 -11.06 -4.21
N ALA A 97 11.52 -12.40 -4.12
CA ALA A 97 12.69 -13.20 -4.41
C ALA A 97 13.09 -13.11 -5.90
N LEU A 98 12.12 -13.05 -6.81
CA LEU A 98 12.36 -12.82 -8.23
C LEU A 98 13.06 -11.47 -8.47
N LEU A 99 12.57 -10.40 -7.81
CA LEU A 99 13.18 -9.07 -7.88
C LEU A 99 14.57 -9.00 -7.24
N ALA A 100 14.78 -9.72 -6.14
CA ALA A 100 16.08 -9.81 -5.48
C ALA A 100 17.10 -10.62 -6.31
N GLY A 101 16.65 -11.70 -6.96
CA GLY A 101 17.46 -12.53 -7.85
C GLY A 101 17.91 -11.82 -9.12
N GLU A 102 17.05 -10.98 -9.74
CA GLU A 102 17.44 -10.10 -10.85
C GLU A 102 18.48 -9.04 -10.43
N SER A 103 18.54 -8.69 -9.14
CA SER A 103 19.47 -7.70 -8.60
C SER A 103 20.83 -8.26 -8.18
N ALA A 104 21.03 -9.59 -8.26
CA ALA A 104 22.25 -10.28 -7.83
C ALA A 104 23.35 -10.38 -8.93
N ALA A 105 23.24 -9.64 -10.03
CA ALA A 105 24.40 -9.31 -10.86
C ALA A 105 25.25 -8.24 -10.14
N PRO A 106 26.58 -8.15 -10.32
CA PRO A 106 27.42 -7.24 -9.55
C PRO A 106 27.11 -5.78 -9.95
N ALA A 107 26.13 -5.17 -9.27
CA ALA A 107 25.74 -3.78 -9.41
C ALA A 107 26.69 -2.83 -8.63
N ALA A 108 27.95 -3.23 -8.44
CA ALA A 108 28.95 -2.44 -7.71
C ALA A 108 29.37 -1.14 -8.45
N ALA A 109 28.82 -0.84 -9.63
CA ALA A 109 29.22 0.32 -10.42
C ALA A 109 28.10 1.34 -10.74
N ARG A 110 26.83 1.11 -10.38
CA ARG A 110 25.73 1.97 -10.88
C ARG A 110 24.66 2.35 -9.85
N THR A 111 24.97 2.26 -8.56
CA THR A 111 24.10 2.90 -7.55
C THR A 111 24.31 4.42 -7.62
N PRO A 112 23.29 5.23 -7.95
CA PRO A 112 23.42 6.68 -7.95
C PRO A 112 23.70 7.14 -6.51
N ARG A 113 24.91 7.67 -6.25
CA ARG A 113 25.29 8.19 -4.94
C ARG A 113 24.75 9.60 -4.81
N THR A 114 24.06 9.91 -3.71
CA THR A 114 23.68 11.28 -3.36
C THR A 114 24.60 11.80 -2.28
N GLU A 115 25.32 12.88 -2.57
CA GLU A 115 26.18 13.58 -1.62
C GLU A 115 25.49 14.85 -1.15
N VAL A 116 25.64 15.14 0.14
CA VAL A 116 25.10 16.35 0.76
C VAL A 116 26.25 17.33 0.91
N VAL A 117 26.18 18.47 0.22
CA VAL A 117 27.20 19.52 0.27
C VAL A 117 26.64 20.71 1.04
N ALA A 118 27.30 21.12 2.13
CA ALA A 118 26.92 22.32 2.85
C ALA A 118 27.27 23.57 2.01
N ILE A 119 26.30 24.46 1.81
CA ILE A 119 26.47 25.69 1.00
C ILE A 119 26.43 26.97 1.86
N GLY A 120 26.57 26.82 3.18
CA GLY A 120 26.54 27.93 4.15
C GLY A 120 25.12 28.32 4.58
N GLY A 121 25.01 29.07 5.68
CA GLY A 121 23.73 29.59 6.17
C GLY A 121 22.70 28.50 6.53
N ALA A 122 23.14 27.40 7.15
CA ALA A 122 22.31 26.23 7.46
C ALA A 122 21.67 25.52 6.24
N MET A 123 22.08 25.86 5.02
CA MET A 123 21.57 25.23 3.80
C MET A 123 22.50 24.12 3.30
N VAL A 124 21.87 23.04 2.86
CA VAL A 124 22.54 21.89 2.24
C VAL A 124 22.02 21.66 0.83
N GLN A 125 22.93 21.38 -0.10
CA GLN A 125 22.62 21.01 -1.47
C GLN A 125 22.80 19.49 -1.63
N LEU A 126 21.75 18.82 -2.11
CA LEU A 126 21.81 17.41 -2.47
C LEU A 126 22.30 17.28 -3.92
N ARG A 127 23.49 16.72 -4.11
CA ARG A 127 24.07 16.46 -5.43
C ARG A 127 24.05 14.96 -5.72
N ARG A 128 23.47 14.56 -6.85
CA ARG A 128 23.60 13.19 -7.36
C ARG A 128 24.92 13.07 -8.12
N VAL A 129 25.81 12.21 -7.67
CA VAL A 129 27.07 11.88 -8.33
C VAL A 129 26.90 10.55 -9.04
N VAL A 130 27.01 10.58 -10.38
CA VAL A 130 27.16 9.37 -11.19
C VAL A 130 28.65 9.09 -11.25
N ALA A 131 29.10 8.02 -10.60
CA ALA A 131 30.49 7.59 -10.70
C ALA A 131 30.74 7.00 -12.10
N GLY A 132 31.71 7.56 -12.83
CA GLY A 132 32.26 6.97 -14.06
C GLY A 132 32.07 7.79 -15.33
N ALA A 133 32.92 8.79 -15.53
CA ALA A 133 33.29 9.25 -16.87
C ALA A 133 34.76 9.74 -16.82
N PRO A 134 35.72 9.08 -17.49
CA PRO A 134 37.03 9.67 -17.71
C PRO A 134 36.91 10.87 -18.68
N PRO A 135 37.77 11.88 -18.60
CA PRO A 135 37.76 12.99 -19.55
C PRO A 135 38.20 12.49 -20.93
N ALA A 136 37.26 12.42 -21.88
CA ALA A 136 37.55 12.12 -23.27
C ALA A 136 38.20 13.34 -23.95
N SER A 137 39.40 13.15 -24.49
CA SER A 137 40.04 14.09 -25.41
C SER A 137 39.20 14.27 -26.69
N PRO A 138 39.23 15.46 -27.33
CA PRO A 138 38.43 15.74 -28.51
C PRO A 138 39.05 15.10 -29.75
N SER A 139 38.31 14.22 -30.43
CA SER A 139 38.61 13.77 -31.80
C SER A 139 37.59 14.41 -32.75
N PRO A 140 38.00 14.90 -33.94
CA PRO A 140 37.18 15.80 -34.75
C PRO A 140 36.08 15.08 -35.53
N ALA A 141 35.10 15.91 -35.89
CA ALA A 141 33.81 15.58 -36.47
C ALA A 141 33.83 14.63 -37.68
N SER A 142 32.80 13.77 -37.72
CA SER A 142 32.14 13.37 -38.97
C SER A 142 30.71 13.90 -38.93
N PRO A 143 30.22 14.61 -39.97
CA PRO A 143 28.89 15.19 -39.97
C PRO A 143 27.83 14.18 -40.45
N ALA A 144 26.74 14.14 -39.68
CA ALA A 144 25.33 13.92 -40.07
C ALA A 144 24.90 12.57 -40.67
N LEU A 145 23.97 11.87 -39.98
CA LEU A 145 22.53 11.81 -40.32
C LEU A 145 21.84 10.65 -39.57
N ALA A 146 21.16 10.97 -38.46
CA ALA A 146 19.85 10.42 -38.07
C ALA A 146 19.42 11.15 -36.78
N GLU A 147 18.38 11.98 -36.90
CA GLU A 147 17.74 12.67 -35.79
C GLU A 147 17.24 11.65 -34.77
N GLY A 148 17.95 11.52 -33.65
CA GLY A 148 17.46 10.77 -32.50
C GLY A 148 16.31 11.54 -31.88
N ASN A 149 15.08 11.25 -32.30
CA ASN A 149 13.88 11.80 -31.68
C ASN A 149 13.89 11.37 -30.20
N LEU A 150 14.10 12.32 -29.30
CA LEU A 150 14.10 12.03 -27.86
C LEU A 150 12.72 11.51 -27.45
N PRO A 151 12.62 10.52 -26.54
CA PRO A 151 11.34 9.96 -26.14
C PRO A 151 10.45 11.03 -25.51
N VAL A 152 9.20 11.11 -25.97
CA VAL A 152 8.21 12.08 -25.51
C VAL A 152 7.91 11.86 -24.03
N ARG A 153 7.93 12.94 -23.25
CA ARG A 153 7.80 12.87 -21.79
C ARG A 153 6.32 12.80 -21.39
N LEU A 154 5.90 11.62 -20.96
CA LEU A 154 4.50 11.27 -20.70
C LEU A 154 4.15 11.29 -19.21
N GLU A 155 3.04 11.94 -18.87
CA GLU A 155 2.33 11.76 -17.60
C GLU A 155 1.11 10.87 -17.77
N ILE A 156 0.80 10.04 -16.76
CA ILE A 156 -0.45 9.29 -16.70
C ILE A 156 -1.19 9.65 -15.43
N SER A 157 -2.41 10.18 -15.57
CA SER A 157 -3.25 10.64 -14.47
C SER A 157 -4.50 9.77 -14.33
N ASN A 158 -4.71 9.24 -13.14
CA ASN A 158 -5.88 8.42 -12.81
C ASN A 158 -7.07 9.30 -12.41
N GLY A 159 -8.10 9.36 -13.27
CA GLY A 159 -9.35 10.07 -13.01
C GLY A 159 -10.58 9.17 -12.85
N ASN A 160 -10.40 7.84 -12.82
CA ASN A 160 -11.51 6.88 -12.81
C ASN A 160 -11.79 6.26 -11.42
N GLY A 161 -10.84 6.40 -10.48
CA GLY A 161 -10.98 5.94 -9.09
C GLY A 161 -10.53 4.48 -8.87
N VAL A 162 -10.06 3.80 -9.92
CA VAL A 162 -9.53 2.44 -9.82
C VAL A 162 -8.08 2.48 -9.38
N THR A 163 -7.79 1.98 -8.18
CA THR A 163 -6.44 1.93 -7.63
C THR A 163 -5.47 1.21 -8.57
N GLY A 164 -4.31 1.82 -8.83
CA GLY A 164 -3.24 1.21 -9.62
C GLY A 164 -3.44 1.26 -11.15
N MET A 165 -4.52 1.84 -11.67
CA MET A 165 -4.78 1.87 -13.11
C MET A 165 -3.69 2.63 -13.91
N ALA A 166 -3.27 3.80 -13.43
CA ALA A 166 -2.19 4.56 -14.07
C ALA A 166 -0.88 3.78 -14.12
N ALA A 167 -0.54 3.06 -13.04
CA ALA A 167 0.64 2.20 -12.99
C ALA A 167 0.51 0.99 -13.93
N ALA A 168 -0.69 0.41 -14.05
CA ALA A 168 -0.95 -0.67 -14.98
C ALA A 168 -0.74 -0.23 -16.44
N LEU A 169 -1.27 0.93 -16.83
CA LEU A 169 -1.03 1.50 -18.17
C LEU A 169 0.47 1.82 -18.37
N ALA A 170 1.14 2.39 -17.36
CA ALA A 170 2.57 2.69 -17.45
C ALA A 170 3.42 1.45 -17.75
N ARG A 171 3.15 0.32 -17.09
CA ARG A 171 3.87 -0.95 -17.33
C ARG A 171 3.75 -1.46 -18.75
N THR A 172 2.66 -1.07 -19.43
CA THR A 172 2.37 -1.48 -20.79
C THR A 172 2.92 -0.55 -21.86
N MET A 173 3.21 0.69 -21.48
CA MET A 173 3.89 1.66 -22.32
C MET A 173 5.39 1.36 -22.31
N ARG A 174 5.82 0.31 -23.03
CA ARG A 174 7.22 -0.02 -23.27
C ARG A 174 7.53 0.25 -24.75
N GLY A 175 8.50 1.13 -25.01
CA GLY A 175 8.95 1.49 -26.35
C GLY A 175 9.87 2.70 -26.32
N ASP A 176 10.67 2.88 -27.38
CA ASP A 176 11.70 3.91 -27.45
C ASP A 176 11.13 5.33 -27.68
N ASP A 177 9.86 5.44 -28.06
CA ASP A 177 9.24 6.71 -28.46
C ASP A 177 8.61 7.50 -27.29
N VAL A 178 8.38 6.86 -26.13
CA VAL A 178 7.64 7.45 -25.02
C VAL A 178 8.28 7.09 -23.68
N LYS A 179 8.54 8.11 -22.86
CA LYS A 179 9.07 7.95 -21.50
C LYS A 179 8.04 8.40 -20.48
N VAL A 180 7.50 7.45 -19.70
CA VAL A 180 6.63 7.78 -18.56
C VAL A 180 7.47 8.45 -17.48
N VAL A 181 7.20 9.73 -17.22
CA VAL A 181 7.92 10.55 -16.24
C VAL A 181 7.15 10.78 -14.95
N ARG A 182 5.83 10.57 -14.95
CA ARG A 182 4.98 10.80 -13.77
C ARG A 182 3.69 9.99 -13.80
N LEU A 183 3.27 9.55 -12.61
CA LEU A 183 1.94 9.00 -12.35
C LEU A 183 1.23 9.91 -11.34
N THR A 184 0.00 10.30 -11.62
CA THR A 184 -0.79 11.20 -10.75
C THR A 184 -2.25 10.77 -10.68
N ASN A 185 -3.03 11.54 -9.91
CA ASN A 185 -4.45 11.34 -9.70
C ASN A 185 -5.19 12.63 -10.05
N VAL A 186 -6.28 12.53 -10.82
CA VAL A 186 -7.22 13.62 -11.05
C VAL A 186 -8.35 13.49 -10.05
N ARG A 187 -8.38 14.36 -9.04
CA ARG A 187 -9.51 14.46 -8.10
C ARG A 187 -10.67 15.22 -8.77
N PRO A 188 -11.93 14.86 -8.50
CA PRO A 188 -12.42 13.87 -7.54
C PRO A 188 -12.62 12.46 -8.13
N TYR A 189 -11.86 12.05 -9.14
CA TYR A 189 -12.02 10.76 -9.83
C TYR A 189 -13.37 10.59 -10.56
N ALA A 190 -13.85 11.70 -11.14
CA ALA A 190 -15.11 11.76 -11.88
C ALA A 190 -14.89 11.99 -13.37
N VAL A 191 -13.72 11.65 -13.92
CA VAL A 191 -13.45 11.82 -15.34
C VAL A 191 -14.31 10.83 -16.13
N PRO A 192 -15.24 11.28 -16.99
CA PRO A 192 -16.17 10.39 -17.66
C PRO A 192 -15.50 9.59 -18.79
N VAL A 193 -14.64 10.25 -19.57
CA VAL A 193 -14.03 9.70 -20.78
C VAL A 193 -12.52 9.89 -20.75
N SER A 194 -11.79 8.86 -21.14
CA SER A 194 -10.33 8.85 -21.24
C SER A 194 -9.88 9.70 -22.41
N ARG A 195 -8.84 10.51 -22.19
CA ARG A 195 -8.32 11.44 -23.21
C ARG A 195 -6.83 11.66 -23.09
N ILE A 196 -6.24 12.12 -24.18
CA ILE A 196 -4.83 12.52 -24.24
C ILE A 196 -4.76 14.02 -24.40
N GLU A 197 -4.19 14.70 -23.41
CA GLU A 197 -3.92 16.14 -23.42
C GLU A 197 -2.44 16.34 -23.82
N TYR A 198 -2.13 17.39 -24.60
CA TYR A 198 -0.78 17.59 -25.12
C TYR A 198 -0.36 19.07 -25.19
N GLN A 199 0.93 19.34 -25.24
CA GLN A 199 1.47 20.65 -25.65
C GLN A 199 1.47 20.76 -27.17
N VAL A 200 1.23 21.95 -27.72
CA VAL A 200 1.07 22.18 -29.18
C VAL A 200 2.20 21.51 -29.99
N ASP A 201 3.45 21.63 -29.54
CA ASP A 201 4.62 21.06 -30.21
C ASP A 201 4.64 19.52 -30.26
N GLN A 202 3.85 18.85 -29.40
CA GLN A 202 3.72 17.40 -29.32
C GLN A 202 2.40 16.87 -29.91
N GLN A 203 1.68 17.68 -30.69
CA GLN A 203 0.42 17.26 -31.31
C GLN A 203 0.56 15.96 -32.12
N ALA A 204 1.59 15.85 -32.95
CA ALA A 204 1.80 14.66 -33.78
C ALA A 204 2.01 13.40 -32.93
N ALA A 205 2.83 13.49 -31.88
CA ALA A 205 3.07 12.39 -30.96
C ALA A 205 1.80 12.00 -30.18
N ALA A 206 1.02 12.99 -29.73
CA ALA A 206 -0.24 12.76 -29.04
C ALA A 206 -1.29 12.10 -29.94
N GLN A 207 -1.37 12.48 -31.21
CA GLN A 207 -2.26 11.86 -32.20
C GLN A 207 -1.86 10.41 -32.50
N ALA A 208 -0.56 10.14 -32.65
CA ALA A 208 -0.07 8.77 -32.82
C ALA A 208 -0.39 7.89 -31.60
N LEU A 209 -0.19 8.45 -30.39
CA LEU A 209 -0.53 7.78 -29.14
C LEU A 209 -2.03 7.52 -29.01
N ALA A 210 -2.85 8.50 -29.40
CA ALA A 210 -4.31 8.42 -29.39
C ALA A 210 -4.82 7.34 -30.36
N ALA A 211 -4.25 7.26 -31.57
CA ALA A 211 -4.57 6.23 -32.55
C ALA A 211 -4.20 4.83 -32.02
N ARG A 212 -3.00 4.68 -31.42
CA ARG A 212 -2.55 3.40 -30.83
C ARG A 212 -3.42 2.96 -29.66
N LEU A 213 -3.86 3.91 -28.83
CA LEU A 213 -4.67 3.67 -27.65
C LEU A 213 -6.18 3.78 -27.88
N GLY A 214 -6.64 3.96 -29.12
CA GLY A 214 -8.06 4.20 -29.41
C GLY A 214 -8.72 5.23 -28.49
N MET A 215 -8.00 6.32 -28.17
CA MET A 215 -8.43 7.41 -27.30
C MET A 215 -8.60 8.69 -28.12
N THR A 216 -9.31 9.66 -27.55
CA THR A 216 -9.41 11.00 -28.16
C THR A 216 -8.24 11.87 -27.70
N ALA A 217 -7.54 12.50 -28.65
CA ALA A 217 -6.60 13.58 -28.36
C ALA A 217 -7.38 14.90 -28.18
N SER A 218 -7.10 15.64 -27.11
CA SER A 218 -7.77 16.88 -26.74
C SER A 218 -6.76 18.00 -26.51
N ALA A 219 -7.21 19.24 -26.77
CA ALA A 219 -6.49 20.50 -26.63
C ALA A 219 -5.96 20.75 -25.19
N PRO A 220 -5.10 21.78 -24.98
CA PRO A 220 -3.79 21.58 -24.38
C PRO A 220 -3.75 21.41 -22.85
N LEU A 221 -2.63 20.82 -22.41
CA LEU A 221 -2.17 20.81 -21.02
C LEU A 221 -2.15 22.23 -20.45
N GLU A 222 -3.05 22.57 -19.53
CA GLU A 222 -2.93 23.84 -18.80
C GLU A 222 -1.88 23.73 -17.67
N GLY A 223 -0.96 24.71 -17.61
CA GLY A 223 0.01 24.90 -16.54
C GLY A 223 1.47 24.54 -16.88
N PRO A 224 2.44 24.91 -16.02
CA PRO A 224 3.87 24.63 -16.23
C PRO A 224 4.15 23.14 -16.01
N GLN A 225 3.96 22.34 -17.06
CA GLN A 225 4.03 20.89 -16.93
C GLN A 225 5.41 20.36 -17.28
N ARG A 226 5.98 19.61 -16.34
CA ARG A 226 7.16 18.76 -16.57
C ARG A 226 6.83 17.55 -17.45
N ALA A 227 5.73 17.53 -18.18
CA ALA A 227 5.37 16.49 -19.15
C ALA A 227 4.86 17.20 -20.40
N GLU A 228 5.15 16.63 -21.56
CA GLU A 228 4.76 17.23 -22.84
C GLU A 228 3.43 16.64 -23.34
N VAL A 229 3.11 15.41 -22.89
CA VAL A 229 1.84 14.72 -23.12
C VAL A 229 1.32 14.16 -21.79
N ARG A 230 0.00 14.19 -21.59
CA ARG A 230 -0.69 13.56 -20.44
C ARG A 230 -1.81 12.66 -20.94
N ILE A 231 -1.86 11.44 -20.42
CA ILE A 231 -3.06 10.58 -20.53
C ILE A 231 -3.89 10.76 -19.26
N VAL A 232 -5.17 11.09 -19.42
CA VAL A 232 -6.14 11.12 -18.32
C VAL A 232 -7.08 9.93 -18.48
N LEU A 233 -7.11 9.07 -17.47
CA LEU A 233 -7.94 7.85 -17.45
C LEU A 233 -9.33 8.15 -16.88
N GLY A 234 -10.36 7.85 -17.65
CA GLY A 234 -11.77 8.04 -17.31
C GLY A 234 -12.48 6.74 -16.94
N ARG A 235 -13.76 6.89 -16.53
CA ARG A 235 -14.64 5.79 -16.13
C ARG A 235 -15.04 4.86 -17.28
N ASP A 236 -14.81 5.26 -18.52
CA ASP A 236 -14.85 4.38 -19.69
C ASP A 236 -13.80 3.26 -19.63
N MET A 237 -12.77 3.40 -18.78
CA MET A 237 -11.78 2.37 -18.48
C MET A 237 -11.93 1.86 -17.03
N LEU A 238 -12.55 0.71 -16.83
CA LEU A 238 -12.86 0.21 -15.48
C LEU A 238 -11.92 -0.88 -14.96
N SER A 239 -11.09 -1.51 -15.79
CA SER A 239 -10.14 -2.53 -15.31
C SER A 239 -8.82 -2.55 -16.08
N ALA A 240 -7.74 -2.87 -15.35
CA ALA A 240 -6.39 -3.00 -15.91
C ALA A 240 -6.28 -4.18 -16.88
N ALA A 241 -7.03 -5.26 -16.63
CA ALA A 241 -7.08 -6.42 -17.52
C ALA A 241 -7.73 -6.07 -18.87
N VAL A 242 -8.84 -5.31 -18.85
CA VAL A 242 -9.52 -4.85 -20.06
C VAL A 242 -8.63 -3.88 -20.84
N LEU A 243 -7.93 -2.98 -20.16
CA LEU A 243 -6.97 -2.08 -20.80
C LEU A 243 -5.88 -2.88 -21.54
N ARG A 244 -5.33 -3.91 -20.87
CA ARG A 244 -4.29 -4.75 -21.47
C ARG A 244 -4.81 -5.48 -22.72
N GLN A 245 -5.99 -6.08 -22.63
CA GLN A 245 -6.58 -6.82 -23.74
C GLN A 245 -6.99 -5.93 -24.92
N ARG A 246 -7.41 -4.69 -24.64
CA ARG A 246 -7.95 -3.76 -25.64
C ARG A 246 -6.87 -3.02 -26.41
N TYR A 247 -5.72 -2.75 -25.80
CA TYR A 247 -4.70 -1.86 -26.35
C TYR A 247 -3.33 -2.49 -26.56
N LEU A 248 -3.16 -3.77 -26.20
CA LEU A 248 -1.89 -4.47 -26.33
C LEU A 248 -2.17 -5.89 -26.84
N LYS A 249 -2.07 -6.02 -28.16
CA LYS A 249 -1.83 -7.31 -28.82
C LYS A 249 -0.34 -7.42 -29.12
#